data_AF-A0A356EQ75-F1
#
_entry.id   AF-A0A356EQ75-F1
#
_cell.length_a   1.000
_cell.length_b   1.000
_cell.length_c   1.000
_cell.angle_alpha   90.00
_cell.angle_beta   90.00
_cell.angle_gamma   90.00
#
_symmetry.space_group_name_H-M   'P 1'
#
loop_
_entity.id
_entity.type
_entity.pdbx_description
1 polymer ?
#
loop_
_entity_poly.entity_id
_entity_poly.type
_entity_poly.pdbx_seq_one_letter_code
_entity_poly.pdbx_strand_id
1 'polypeptide(L)'
;MLLGPWLADAKRWATNDEERRLYEWNARNIITLWGYPHSGLHDYANKMWSGMLTGFYLPRWQQFFQCLDDDLVGKKPFEKTAFDKQIMAWEDQWTRQTDDYPTAVQGDSVAVARELWTKYEKQLAVREIRAAK
;
A
#
# COMPACT_ATOMS: atom_id res chain seq x y z
N MET A 1 6.59 -4.29 -11.54
CA MET A 1 7.15 -2.92 -11.43
C MET A 1 7.58 -2.66 -10.00
N LEU A 2 8.50 -1.73 -9.77
CA LEU A 2 9.13 -1.46 -8.48
C LEU A 2 8.87 0.00 -8.06
N LEU A 3 8.73 0.25 -6.75
CA LEU A 3 8.67 1.59 -6.19
C LEU A 3 10.03 2.33 -6.24
N GLY A 4 11.15 1.60 -6.12
CA GLY A 4 12.49 2.18 -6.09
C GLY A 4 12.83 3.06 -7.29
N PRO A 5 12.65 2.61 -8.54
CA PRO A 5 12.90 3.43 -9.73
C PRO A 5 12.05 4.71 -9.75
N TRP A 6 10.77 4.63 -9.38
CA TRP A 6 9.88 5.80 -9.31
C TRP A 6 10.39 6.86 -8.34
N LEU A 7 10.77 6.46 -7.12
CA LEU A 7 11.30 7.38 -6.11
C LEU A 7 12.70 7.90 -6.48
N ALA A 8 13.55 7.04 -7.04
CA ALA A 8 14.88 7.42 -7.48
C ALA A 8 14.83 8.44 -8.63
N ASP A 9 13.90 8.28 -9.57
CA ASP A 9 13.69 9.22 -10.66
C ASP A 9 13.18 10.56 -10.15
N ALA A 10 12.23 10.59 -9.22
CA ALA A 10 11.78 11.85 -8.60
C ALA A 10 12.95 12.57 -7.90
N LYS A 11 13.75 11.85 -7.11
CA LYS A 11 14.92 12.39 -6.41
C LYS A 11 16.01 12.92 -7.37
N ARG A 12 16.12 12.36 -8.58
CA ARG A 12 17.15 12.75 -9.57
C ARG A 12 16.93 14.16 -10.14
N TRP A 13 15.71 14.69 -10.06
CA TRP A 13 15.38 16.02 -10.59
C TRP A 13 15.77 17.16 -9.63
N ALA A 14 16.08 16.84 -8.38
CA ALA A 14 16.41 17.82 -7.36
C ALA A 14 17.84 18.37 -7.51
N THR A 15 18.00 19.66 -7.22
CA THR A 15 19.29 20.37 -7.21
C THR A 15 19.91 20.47 -5.82
N ASN A 16 19.12 20.22 -4.78
CA ASN A 16 19.52 20.26 -3.38
C ASN A 16 18.71 19.25 -2.53
N ASP A 17 19.07 19.10 -1.26
CA ASP A 17 18.44 18.09 -0.38
C ASP A 17 17.01 18.43 0.03
N GLU A 18 16.65 19.71 0.08
CA GLU A 18 15.28 20.16 0.34
C GLU A 18 14.36 19.74 -0.81
N GLU A 19 14.77 20.04 -2.06
CA GLU A 19 14.07 19.59 -3.26
C GLU A 19 14.02 18.07 -3.35
N ARG A 20 15.09 17.36 -2.97
CA ARG A 20 15.12 15.89 -2.98
C ARG A 20 14.02 15.31 -2.10
N ARG A 21 13.86 15.84 -0.87
CA ARG A 21 12.81 15.43 0.06
C ARG A 21 11.43 15.82 -0.44
N LEU A 22 11.28 17.03 -1.00
CA LEU A 22 10.01 17.51 -1.55
C LEU A 22 9.56 16.64 -2.73
N TYR A 23 10.46 16.28 -3.63
CA TYR A 23 10.13 15.48 -4.82
C TYR A 23 9.85 14.02 -4.46
N GLU A 24 10.56 13.47 -3.48
CA GLU A 24 10.22 12.14 -2.95
C GLU A 24 8.84 12.15 -2.27
N TRP A 25 8.55 13.16 -1.45
CA TRP A 25 7.21 13.33 -0.86
C TRP A 25 6.13 13.45 -1.92
N ASN A 26 6.30 14.29 -2.95
CA ASN A 26 5.37 14.42 -4.07
C ASN A 26 5.15 13.08 -4.78
N ALA A 27 6.22 12.33 -5.03
CA ALA A 27 6.17 11.04 -5.71
C ALA A 27 5.43 9.98 -4.90
N ARG A 28 5.60 9.96 -3.57
CA ARG A 28 4.84 9.08 -2.67
C ARG A 28 3.38 9.52 -2.61
N ASN A 29 3.14 10.82 -2.43
CA ASN A 29 1.81 11.37 -2.23
C ASN A 29 0.90 11.13 -3.43
N ILE A 30 1.38 11.38 -4.65
CA ILE A 30 0.55 11.29 -5.86
C ILE A 30 0.03 9.86 -6.11
N ILE A 31 0.70 8.82 -5.62
CA ILE A 31 0.28 7.41 -5.78
C ILE A 31 -0.47 6.85 -4.56
N THR A 32 -0.68 7.66 -3.51
CA THR A 32 -1.41 7.28 -2.29
C THR A 32 -2.52 8.28 -1.97
N LEU A 33 -2.26 9.32 -1.17
CA LEU A 33 -3.27 10.27 -0.71
C LEU A 33 -3.68 11.27 -1.80
N TRP A 34 -2.89 11.38 -2.87
CA TRP A 34 -3.04 12.25 -4.04
C TRP A 34 -2.99 13.77 -3.75
N GLY A 35 -3.21 14.17 -2.49
CA GLY A 35 -3.22 15.56 -2.02
C GLY A 35 -3.02 15.62 -0.51
N TYR A 36 -3.58 16.63 0.14
CA TYR A 36 -3.55 16.73 1.61
C TYR A 36 -4.37 15.62 2.28
N PRO A 37 -4.08 15.29 3.56
CA PRO A 37 -4.94 14.41 4.34
C PRO A 37 -6.40 14.89 4.25
N HIS A 38 -7.32 13.97 3.96
CA HIS A 38 -8.74 14.20 3.62
C HIS A 38 -9.06 14.60 2.17
N SER A 39 -8.12 14.46 1.24
CA SER A 39 -8.46 14.52 -0.19
C SER A 39 -9.52 13.46 -0.53
N GLY A 40 -10.50 13.81 -1.36
CA GLY A 40 -11.48 12.85 -1.90
C GLY A 40 -10.90 11.88 -2.94
N LEU A 41 -9.58 11.92 -3.16
CA LEU A 41 -8.86 11.19 -4.20
C LEU A 41 -7.87 10.17 -3.60
N HIS A 42 -8.09 9.80 -2.34
CA HIS A 42 -7.33 8.76 -1.67
C HIS A 42 -7.33 7.46 -2.49
N ASP A 43 -6.14 6.91 -2.73
CA ASP A 43 -5.86 5.72 -3.54
C ASP A 43 -6.24 5.83 -5.03
N TYR A 44 -6.59 7.02 -5.53
CA TYR A 44 -7.01 7.21 -6.93
C TYR A 44 -5.96 6.71 -7.94
N ALA A 45 -4.68 7.03 -7.68
CA ALA A 45 -3.57 6.61 -8.52
C ALA A 45 -2.76 5.47 -7.88
N ASN A 46 -3.43 4.55 -7.20
CA ASN A 46 -2.81 3.37 -6.59
C ASN A 46 -1.93 2.59 -7.58
N LYS A 47 -0.96 1.84 -7.04
CA LYS A 47 -0.02 1.05 -7.84
C LYS A 47 0.26 -0.30 -7.17
N MET A 48 0.07 -1.39 -7.91
CA MET A 48 0.45 -2.74 -7.48
C MET A 48 1.95 -3.00 -7.73
N TRP A 49 2.79 -2.11 -7.21
CA TRP A 49 4.24 -2.20 -7.35
C TRP A 49 4.86 -2.95 -6.17
N SER A 50 5.97 -3.64 -6.43
CA SER A 50 6.83 -4.11 -5.34
C SER A 50 7.36 -2.91 -4.55
N GLY A 51 7.45 -3.03 -3.23
CA GLY A 51 7.66 -1.90 -2.32
C GLY A 51 6.35 -1.26 -1.86
N MET A 52 5.42 -0.93 -2.78
CA MET A 52 4.08 -0.44 -2.38
C MET A 52 3.27 -1.51 -1.65
N LEU A 53 3.27 -2.75 -2.16
CA LEU A 53 2.54 -3.85 -1.53
C LEU A 53 3.03 -4.13 -0.10
N THR A 54 4.35 -4.16 0.10
CA THR A 54 4.96 -4.51 1.40
C THR A 54 5.10 -3.32 2.35
N GLY A 55 5.33 -2.12 1.83
CA GLY A 55 5.59 -0.91 2.61
C GLY A 55 4.36 -0.05 2.88
N PHE A 56 3.34 -0.11 2.03
CA PHE A 56 2.13 0.71 2.17
C PHE A 56 0.86 -0.12 2.39
N TYR A 57 0.52 -1.03 1.47
CA TYR A 57 -0.76 -1.75 1.53
C TYR A 57 -0.80 -2.86 2.60
N LEU A 58 0.26 -3.65 2.74
CA LEU A 58 0.32 -4.71 3.76
C LEU A 58 0.21 -4.16 5.19
N PRO A 59 0.96 -3.10 5.60
CA PRO A 59 0.80 -2.52 6.92
C PRO A 59 -0.61 -1.97 7.17
N ARG A 60 -1.29 -1.44 6.14
CA ARG A 60 -2.69 -0.98 6.27
C ARG A 60 -3.62 -2.13 6.62
N TRP A 61 -3.51 -3.26 5.92
CA TRP A 61 -4.27 -4.46 6.23
C TRP A 61 -3.95 -5.01 7.61
N GLN A 62 -2.67 -5.03 8.01
CA GLN A 62 -2.26 -5.49 9.34
C GLN A 62 -2.86 -4.62 10.45
N GLN A 63 -2.81 -3.29 10.30
CA GLN A 63 -3.44 -2.37 11.26
C GLN A 63 -4.96 -2.55 11.32
N PHE A 64 -5.61 -2.77 10.19
CA PHE A 64 -7.04 -3.04 10.14
C PHE A 64 -7.41 -4.33 10.89
N PHE A 65 -6.74 -5.45 10.58
CA PHE A 65 -7.01 -6.72 11.26
C PHE A 65 -6.68 -6.66 12.75
N GLN A 66 -5.59 -6.00 13.14
CA GLN A 66 -5.25 -5.80 14.55
C GLN A 66 -6.35 -5.03 15.29
N CYS A 67 -6.87 -3.94 14.70
CA CYS A 67 -7.97 -3.18 15.29
C CYS A 67 -9.22 -4.04 15.47
N LEU A 68 -9.56 -4.85 14.47
CA LEU A 68 -10.70 -5.77 14.56
C LEU A 68 -10.52 -6.84 15.64
N ASP A 69 -9.32 -7.41 15.74
CA ASP A 69 -9.00 -8.40 16.78
C ASP A 69 -9.10 -7.78 18.19
N ASP A 70 -8.60 -6.56 18.37
CA ASP A 70 -8.68 -5.83 19.64
C ASP A 70 -10.14 -5.52 20.03
N ASP A 71 -10.96 -5.09 19.06
CA ASP A 71 -12.39 -4.82 19.27
C ASP A 71 -13.17 -6.10 19.61
N LEU A 72 -12.84 -7.23 18.95
CA LEU A 72 -13.43 -8.54 19.24
C LEU A 72 -13.09 -9.00 20.66
N VAL A 73 -11.82 -8.93 21.07
CA VAL A 73 -11.38 -9.29 22.43
C VAL A 73 -12.01 -8.36 23.47
N GLY A 74 -12.05 -7.06 23.17
CA GLY A 74 -12.64 -6.03 24.02
C GLY A 74 -14.17 -6.05 24.07
N LYS A 75 -14.83 -6.84 23.21
CA LYS A 75 -16.29 -6.88 23.01
C LYS A 75 -16.87 -5.50 22.70
N LYS A 76 -16.17 -4.73 21.85
CA LYS A 76 -16.56 -3.39 21.40
C LYS A 76 -16.96 -3.44 19.92
N PRO A 77 -17.86 -2.55 19.48
CA PRO A 77 -18.11 -2.37 18.05
C PRO A 77 -16.88 -1.73 17.38
N PHE A 78 -16.68 -2.04 16.10
CA PHE A 78 -15.64 -1.40 15.29
C PHE A 78 -15.98 0.06 14.99
N GLU A 79 -15.17 0.98 15.51
CA GLU A 79 -15.33 2.42 15.33
C GLU A 79 -14.63 2.91 14.06
N LYS A 80 -15.29 2.72 12.91
CA LYS A 80 -14.73 3.04 11.58
C LYS A 80 -14.12 4.44 11.48
N THR A 81 -14.80 5.46 11.98
CA THR A 81 -14.33 6.86 11.90
C THR A 81 -13.03 7.07 12.68
N ALA A 82 -12.83 6.36 13.79
CA ALA A 82 -11.59 6.43 14.56
C ALA A 82 -10.46 5.73 13.79
N PHE A 83 -10.72 4.55 13.25
CA PHE A 83 -9.76 3.82 12.42
C PHE A 83 -9.36 4.60 11.16
N ASP A 84 -10.32 5.19 10.44
CA ASP A 84 -10.06 6.01 9.25
C ASP A 84 -9.11 7.18 9.58
N LYS A 85 -9.30 7.84 10.74
CA LYS A 85 -8.40 8.92 11.18
C LYS A 85 -7.00 8.40 11.51
N GLN A 86 -6.90 7.27 12.20
CA GLN A 86 -5.63 6.64 12.51
C GLN A 86 -4.86 6.26 11.24
N ILE A 87 -5.55 5.59 10.30
CA ILE A 87 -4.89 5.09 9.09
C ILE A 87 -4.44 6.24 8.19
N MET A 88 -5.26 7.28 8.03
CA MET A 88 -4.87 8.48 7.27
C MET A 88 -3.66 9.20 7.88
N ALA A 89 -3.57 9.27 9.21
CA ALA A 89 -2.41 9.86 9.88
C ALA A 89 -1.14 9.04 9.64
N TRP A 90 -1.25 7.71 9.68
CA TRP A 90 -0.15 6.81 9.34
C TRP A 90 0.25 6.92 7.86
N GLU A 91 -0.71 7.01 6.95
CA GLU A 91 -0.48 7.18 5.51
C GLU A 91 0.26 8.51 5.21
N ASP A 92 -0.14 9.62 5.85
CA ASP A 92 0.59 10.91 5.70
C ASP A 92 2.03 10.78 6.19
N GLN A 93 2.26 10.14 7.35
CA GLN A 93 3.60 9.86 7.86
C GLN A 93 4.42 9.02 6.88
N TRP A 94 3.81 8.00 6.26
CA TRP A 94 4.45 7.16 5.27
C TRP A 94 4.92 7.97 4.05
N THR A 95 4.13 8.96 3.59
CA THR A 95 4.55 9.81 2.45
C THR A 95 5.79 10.66 2.76
N ARG A 96 6.10 10.89 4.03
CA ARG A 96 7.24 11.71 4.50
C ARG A 96 8.50 10.89 4.77
N GLN A 97 8.43 9.57 4.62
CA GLN A 97 9.59 8.69 4.79
C GLN A 97 10.60 8.89 3.65
N THR A 98 11.85 8.51 3.92
CA THR A 98 12.99 8.61 3.00
C THR A 98 13.75 7.29 2.90
N ASP A 99 13.05 6.18 3.18
CA ASP A 99 13.55 4.82 3.06
C ASP A 99 13.86 4.45 1.60
N ASP A 100 14.92 3.67 1.41
CA ASP A 100 15.35 3.22 0.09
C ASP A 100 14.64 1.93 -0.33
N TYR A 101 14.26 1.86 -1.60
CA TYR A 101 13.65 0.70 -2.23
C TYR A 101 14.53 0.15 -3.35
N PRO A 102 14.55 -1.18 -3.59
CA PRO A 102 15.30 -1.78 -4.69
C PRO A 102 14.93 -1.17 -6.05
N THR A 103 15.95 -0.83 -6.83
CA THR A 103 15.81 -0.28 -8.20
C THR A 103 15.97 -1.34 -9.29
N ALA A 104 16.50 -2.51 -8.95
CA ALA A 104 16.65 -3.66 -9.84
C ALA A 104 15.62 -4.75 -9.51
N VAL A 105 15.15 -5.45 -10.54
CA VAL A 105 14.23 -6.58 -10.38
C VAL A 105 14.95 -7.81 -9.85
N GLN A 106 14.24 -8.63 -9.07
CA GLN A 106 14.73 -9.90 -8.54
C GLN A 106 13.61 -10.94 -8.53
N GLY A 107 13.96 -12.21 -8.71
CA GLY A 107 13.05 -13.36 -8.61
C GLY A 107 12.60 -13.92 -9.97
N ASP A 108 11.86 -15.03 -9.91
CA ASP A 108 11.27 -15.70 -11.07
C ASP A 108 9.73 -15.57 -10.97
N SER A 109 9.15 -14.74 -11.83
CA SER A 109 7.71 -14.48 -11.82
C SER A 109 6.88 -15.70 -12.23
N VAL A 110 7.41 -16.58 -13.08
CA VAL A 110 6.72 -17.78 -13.53
C VAL A 110 6.69 -18.82 -12.41
N ALA A 111 7.81 -18.99 -11.69
CA ALA A 111 7.87 -19.88 -10.54
C ALA A 111 6.88 -19.43 -9.44
N VAL A 112 6.89 -18.15 -9.08
CA VAL A 112 5.96 -17.59 -8.08
C VAL A 112 4.50 -17.71 -8.52
N ALA A 113 4.19 -17.45 -9.79
CA ALA A 113 2.82 -17.61 -10.29
C ALA A 113 2.30 -19.05 -10.16
N ARG A 114 3.15 -20.05 -10.44
CA ARG A 114 2.81 -21.48 -10.27
C ARG A 114 2.59 -21.85 -8.81
N GLU A 115 3.43 -21.33 -7.91
CA GLU A 115 3.26 -21.51 -6.47
C GLU A 115 1.93 -20.94 -5.97
N LEU A 116 1.63 -19.69 -6.33
CA LEU A 116 0.38 -19.03 -5.96
C LEU A 116 -0.83 -19.75 -6.53
N TRP A 117 -0.78 -20.19 -7.79
CA TRP A 117 -1.86 -20.98 -8.38
C TRP A 117 -2.10 -22.27 -7.58
N THR A 118 -1.04 -23.05 -7.32
CA THR A 118 -1.12 -24.30 -6.55
C THR A 118 -1.72 -24.07 -5.15
N LYS A 119 -1.38 -22.95 -4.51
CA LYS A 119 -1.85 -22.62 -3.16
C LYS A 119 -3.31 -22.16 -3.12
N TYR A 120 -3.76 -21.40 -4.13
CA TYR A 120 -5.04 -20.67 -4.08
C TYR A 120 -6.10 -21.15 -5.09
N GLU A 121 -5.76 -22.03 -6.05
CA GLU A 121 -6.68 -22.44 -7.13
C GLU A 121 -8.02 -22.99 -6.60
N LYS A 122 -7.99 -23.79 -5.52
CA LYS A 122 -9.18 -24.46 -4.99
C LYS A 122 -10.13 -23.46 -4.34
N GLN A 123 -9.60 -22.47 -3.63
CA GLN A 123 -10.38 -21.42 -2.99
C GLN A 123 -10.97 -20.44 -4.02
N LEU A 124 -10.31 -20.26 -5.16
CA LEU A 124 -10.82 -19.46 -6.28
C LEU A 124 -11.93 -20.19 -7.03
N ALA A 125 -11.78 -21.50 -7.27
CA ALA A 125 -12.76 -22.32 -7.99
C ALA A 125 -14.11 -22.46 -7.26
N VAL A 126 -14.13 -22.36 -5.92
CA VAL A 126 -15.35 -22.53 -5.11
C VAL A 126 -16.32 -21.34 -5.22
N ARG A 127 -15.92 -20.20 -5.83
CA ARG A 127 -16.76 -18.99 -5.91
C ARG A 127 -17.65 -18.87 -7.15
N GLU A 128 -17.52 -19.73 -8.17
CA GLU A 128 -18.43 -19.67 -9.34
C GLU A 128 -19.81 -20.32 -9.11
N ILE A 129 -20.07 -20.94 -7.95
CA ILE A 129 -21.39 -21.52 -7.64
C ILE A 129 -22.07 -20.68 -6.55
N ARG A 130 -22.52 -19.48 -6.92
CA ARG A 130 -23.67 -18.75 -6.30
C ARG A 130 -24.08 -17.47 -7.06
N ALA A 131 -23.77 -17.36 -8.36
CA ALA A 131 -24.57 -16.54 -9.25
C ALA A 131 -25.78 -17.37 -9.70
N ALA A 132 -26.73 -17.62 -8.80
CA ALA A 132 -27.97 -18.30 -9.10
C ALA A 132 -29.15 -17.44 -8.63
N LYS A 133 -29.80 -16.83 -9.64
CA LYS A 133 -31.09 -16.14 -9.66
C LYS A 133 -31.19 -14.78 -8.99
#